data_AF-A0A6I6WJ99-F1
#
_entry.id   AF-A0A6I6WJ99-F1
#
_cell.length_a   1.000
_cell.length_b   1.000
_cell.length_c   1.000
_cell.angle_alpha   90.00
_cell.angle_beta   90.00
_cell.angle_gamma   90.00
#
_symmetry.space_group_name_H-M   'P 1'
#
loop_
_entity.id
_entity.type
_entity.pdbx_description
1 polymer ?
#
loop_
_entity_poly.entity_id
_entity_poly.type
_entity_poly.pdbx_seq_one_letter_code
_entity_poly.pdbx_strand_id
1 'polypeptide(L)'
;MAAPAPLRVLDTREGPDPAARAAAHRTAARAALAESGAVLLRGLGVRTPGDVGEVAAALAIEAMTEREGFAPRTTHTPHVHSGSHWPADEPMCMHHELSYAATVPGTLLFGCLTAPGSAGRTTVADSQRVLAALPPDLVAPFERHGWLLRRMYHDVGLAWADAFRTTERSAVDAYCAAAGIEHAWLPDGRLATRQRRTAVVRHPATGEPCWFNQIAFLNGLTMDPAVRGYLTDVYGPDGLPFDTAAGDGTPVTAATVDGINAVYDRFTVGEPWQQGDVLLVDNIRTAHAREPYEGPRDIAVVLGDPIQLPGHVLPVGDGGHP
;
A
#
# COMPACT_ATOMS: atom_id res chain seq x y z
N MET A 1 -7.76 -23.81 -10.38
CA MET A 1 -6.67 -22.87 -10.74
C MET A 1 -5.35 -23.41 -10.23
N ALA A 2 -4.26 -23.22 -10.97
CA ALA A 2 -2.93 -23.64 -10.54
C ALA A 2 -2.45 -22.85 -9.31
N ALA A 3 -1.52 -23.43 -8.53
CA ALA A 3 -0.84 -22.74 -7.42
C ALA A 3 -0.16 -21.43 -7.90
N PRO A 4 0.08 -20.45 -7.01
CA PRO A 4 0.89 -19.29 -7.37
C PRO A 4 2.31 -19.73 -7.74
N ALA A 5 2.92 -19.05 -8.72
CA ALA A 5 4.34 -19.24 -8.99
C ALA A 5 5.14 -18.68 -7.79
N PRO A 6 6.28 -19.29 -7.43
CA PRO A 6 7.12 -18.74 -6.38
C PRO A 6 7.60 -17.33 -6.74
N LEU A 7 7.94 -16.53 -5.72
CA LEU A 7 8.51 -15.21 -5.92
C LEU A 7 9.81 -15.33 -6.73
N ARG A 8 9.94 -14.52 -7.78
CA ARG A 8 11.15 -14.48 -8.62
C ARG A 8 12.32 -13.98 -7.78
N VAL A 9 13.41 -14.73 -7.75
CA VAL A 9 14.68 -14.31 -7.12
C VAL A 9 15.75 -14.17 -8.21
N LEU A 10 16.45 -13.04 -8.21
CA LEU A 10 17.63 -12.79 -9.04
C LEU A 10 18.88 -12.71 -8.15
N ASP A 11 19.93 -13.40 -8.56
CA ASP A 11 21.25 -13.28 -7.94
C ASP A 11 21.96 -12.03 -8.46
N THR A 12 22.30 -11.11 -7.55
CA THR A 12 22.83 -9.78 -7.88
C THR A 12 24.15 -9.47 -7.18
N ARG A 13 24.98 -10.49 -6.94
CA ARG A 13 26.26 -10.37 -6.22
C ARG A 13 27.39 -9.71 -7.03
N GLU A 14 27.23 -9.52 -8.33
CA GLU A 14 28.29 -9.01 -9.22
C GLU A 14 28.44 -7.48 -9.10
N GLY A 15 29.53 -7.04 -8.48
CA GLY A 15 29.89 -5.63 -8.34
C GLY A 15 30.53 -5.30 -6.98
N PRO A 16 31.26 -4.18 -6.89
CA PRO A 16 32.02 -3.81 -5.70
C PRO A 16 31.17 -3.38 -4.50
N ASP A 17 30.03 -2.75 -4.76
CA ASP A 17 29.13 -2.18 -3.75
C ASP A 17 27.64 -2.34 -4.18
N PRO A 18 26.66 -2.05 -3.29
CA PRO A 18 25.25 -2.24 -3.59
C PRO A 18 24.75 -1.47 -4.82
N ALA A 19 25.17 -0.21 -4.98
CA ALA A 19 24.73 0.64 -6.08
C ALA A 19 25.31 0.15 -7.43
N ALA A 20 26.58 -0.24 -7.46
CA ALA A 20 27.22 -0.81 -8.64
C ALA A 20 26.58 -2.15 -9.05
N ARG A 21 26.27 -3.02 -8.09
CA ARG A 21 25.51 -4.27 -8.34
C ARG A 21 24.13 -3.97 -8.91
N ALA A 22 23.40 -3.02 -8.31
CA ALA A 22 22.09 -2.61 -8.78
C ALA A 22 22.15 -2.05 -10.22
N ALA A 23 23.16 -1.24 -10.54
CA ALA A 23 23.36 -0.72 -11.88
C ALA A 23 23.68 -1.83 -12.90
N ALA A 24 24.57 -2.77 -12.55
CA ALA A 24 24.92 -3.91 -13.41
C ALA A 24 23.72 -4.82 -13.71
N HIS A 25 22.81 -4.98 -12.75
CA HIS A 25 21.62 -5.83 -12.88
C HIS A 25 20.33 -5.06 -13.22
N ARG A 26 20.38 -3.75 -13.46
CA ARG A 26 19.19 -2.90 -13.68
C ARG A 26 18.25 -3.45 -14.74
N THR A 27 18.77 -3.78 -15.91
CA THR A 27 17.96 -4.28 -17.04
C THR A 27 17.29 -5.60 -16.69
N ALA A 28 18.02 -6.53 -16.07
CA ALA A 28 17.48 -7.83 -15.67
C ALA A 28 16.42 -7.69 -14.55
N ALA A 29 16.67 -6.83 -13.57
CA ALA A 29 15.73 -6.54 -12.49
C ALA A 29 14.41 -5.94 -13.03
N ARG A 30 14.50 -4.95 -13.93
CA ARG A 30 13.30 -4.33 -14.53
C ARG A 30 12.53 -5.28 -15.43
N ALA A 31 13.22 -6.12 -16.22
CA ALA A 31 12.57 -7.14 -17.03
C ALA A 31 11.83 -8.17 -16.15
N ALA A 32 12.49 -8.66 -15.10
CA ALA A 32 11.89 -9.61 -14.18
C ALA A 32 10.69 -9.02 -13.42
N LEU A 33 10.78 -7.74 -13.02
CA LEU A 33 9.68 -7.01 -12.39
C LEU A 33 8.48 -6.91 -13.34
N ALA A 34 8.69 -6.51 -14.60
CA ALA A 34 7.62 -6.42 -15.59
C ALA A 34 6.95 -7.78 -15.88
N GLU A 35 7.74 -8.86 -15.94
CA GLU A 35 7.25 -10.22 -16.16
C GLU A 35 6.45 -10.75 -14.97
N SER A 36 6.93 -10.52 -13.74
CA SER A 36 6.46 -11.23 -12.55
C SER A 36 5.65 -10.38 -11.56
N GLY A 37 5.64 -9.06 -11.71
CA GLY A 37 5.00 -8.11 -10.78
C GLY A 37 5.78 -7.89 -9.46
N ALA A 38 6.68 -8.80 -9.09
CA ALA A 38 7.63 -8.60 -8.00
C ALA A 38 8.91 -9.42 -8.23
N VAL A 39 10.05 -8.90 -7.76
CA VAL A 39 11.34 -9.59 -7.84
C VAL A 39 12.23 -9.27 -6.65
N LEU A 40 12.79 -10.32 -6.05
CA LEU A 40 13.79 -10.22 -5.00
C LEU A 40 15.20 -10.23 -5.59
N LEU A 41 15.97 -9.19 -5.32
CA LEU A 41 17.36 -9.03 -5.69
C LEU A 41 18.22 -9.50 -4.52
N ARG A 42 18.74 -10.73 -4.63
CA ARG A 42 19.51 -11.37 -3.57
C ARG A 42 20.99 -11.07 -3.73
N GLY A 43 21.60 -10.57 -2.64
CA GLY A 43 23.04 -10.32 -2.58
C GLY A 43 23.47 -8.95 -3.08
N LEU A 44 22.55 -7.98 -3.24
CA LEU A 44 22.92 -6.57 -3.42
C LEU A 44 23.76 -6.07 -2.25
N GLY A 45 23.39 -6.41 -1.02
CA GLY A 45 24.19 -6.15 0.17
C GLY A 45 23.98 -4.78 0.80
N VAL A 46 22.76 -4.22 0.72
CA VAL A 46 22.40 -2.98 1.44
C VAL A 46 22.55 -3.14 2.95
N ARG A 47 23.07 -2.13 3.63
CA ARG A 47 23.32 -2.14 5.08
C ARG A 47 22.81 -0.88 5.77
N THR A 48 22.65 0.21 5.03
CA THR A 48 22.18 1.48 5.56
C THR A 48 20.98 2.01 4.75
N PRO A 49 20.16 2.90 5.31
CA PRO A 49 19.14 3.62 4.53
C PRO A 49 19.74 4.40 3.35
N GLY A 50 20.99 4.88 3.47
CA GLY A 50 21.72 5.52 2.38
C GLY A 50 21.93 4.58 1.20
N ASP A 51 22.40 3.35 1.45
CA ASP A 51 22.59 2.32 0.43
C ASP A 51 21.28 2.04 -0.32
N VAL A 52 20.15 2.02 0.40
CA VAL A 52 18.82 1.79 -0.19
C VAL A 52 18.43 2.91 -1.15
N GLY A 53 18.69 4.17 -0.77
CA GLY A 53 18.48 5.32 -1.66
C GLY A 53 19.39 5.27 -2.90
N GLU A 54 20.67 4.93 -2.73
CA GLU A 54 21.61 4.77 -3.84
C GLU A 54 21.23 3.63 -4.78
N VAL A 55 20.77 2.50 -4.24
CA VAL A 55 20.25 1.37 -5.03
C VAL A 55 18.99 1.77 -5.79
N ALA A 56 18.06 2.50 -5.19
CA ALA A 56 16.86 2.99 -5.88
C ALA A 56 17.24 3.86 -7.09
N ALA A 57 18.16 4.81 -6.89
CA ALA A 57 18.70 5.64 -7.98
C ALA A 57 19.44 4.81 -9.03
N ALA A 58 20.25 3.82 -8.61
CA ALA A 58 20.97 2.92 -9.51
C ALA A 58 20.04 1.97 -10.28
N LEU A 59 18.82 1.71 -9.81
CA LEU A 59 17.76 1.01 -10.55
C LEU A 59 16.92 1.97 -11.41
N ALA A 60 17.24 3.27 -11.40
CA ALA A 60 16.52 4.35 -12.08
C ALA A 60 15.08 4.53 -11.60
N ILE A 61 14.81 4.30 -10.32
CA ILE A 61 13.49 4.52 -9.71
C ILE A 61 13.36 6.01 -9.36
N GLU A 62 12.34 6.68 -9.88
CA GLU A 62 12.07 8.08 -9.56
C GLU A 62 11.40 8.16 -8.19
N ALA A 63 12.04 8.81 -7.22
CA ALA A 63 11.52 8.85 -5.87
C ALA A 63 10.23 9.69 -5.74
N MET A 64 9.21 9.14 -5.09
CA MET A 64 7.95 9.80 -4.79
C MET A 64 7.97 10.38 -3.36
N THR A 65 7.30 11.51 -3.17
CA THR A 65 7.01 12.02 -1.82
C THR A 65 5.67 11.47 -1.36
N GLU A 66 5.65 10.76 -0.23
CA GLU A 66 4.42 10.29 0.40
C GLU A 66 3.55 11.47 0.87
N ARG A 67 2.25 11.40 0.56
CA ARG A 67 1.15 12.19 1.14
C ARG A 67 -0.05 11.27 1.37
N GLU A 68 -0.97 11.72 2.21
CA GLU A 68 -2.12 10.93 2.69
C GLU A 68 -1.69 9.64 3.43
N GLY A 69 -0.55 9.66 4.13
CA GLY A 69 -0.05 8.48 4.85
C GLY A 69 -1.14 7.81 5.71
N PHE A 70 -1.13 6.49 5.76
CA PHE A 70 -2.08 5.73 6.57
C PHE A 70 -1.59 5.57 8.01
N ALA A 71 -0.31 5.20 8.17
CA ALA A 71 0.33 4.93 9.44
C ALA A 71 1.67 5.68 9.53
N PRO A 72 2.16 5.98 10.74
CA PRO A 72 3.43 6.68 10.91
C PRO A 72 4.60 5.92 10.27
N ARG A 73 5.56 6.66 9.74
CA ARG A 73 6.85 6.14 9.25
C ARG A 73 7.97 7.08 9.71
N THR A 74 9.14 6.51 9.96
CA THR A 74 10.36 7.29 10.19
C THR A 74 10.98 7.64 8.84
N THR A 75 11.32 8.91 8.61
CA THR A 75 12.12 9.31 7.44
C THR A 75 13.60 9.25 7.82
N HIS A 76 14.39 8.43 7.13
CA HIS A 76 15.83 8.29 7.40
C HIS A 76 16.65 9.30 6.59
N THR A 77 16.37 9.38 5.30
CA THR A 77 16.95 10.33 4.34
C THR A 77 15.81 10.80 3.42
N PRO A 78 16.03 11.82 2.56
CA PRO A 78 15.01 12.18 1.57
C PRO A 78 14.55 10.96 0.77
N HIS A 79 13.24 10.67 0.83
CA HIS A 79 12.55 9.57 0.15
C HIS A 79 12.87 8.14 0.59
N VAL A 80 13.69 7.95 1.64
CA VAL A 80 13.89 6.63 2.27
C VAL A 80 13.21 6.63 3.64
N HIS A 81 12.24 5.74 3.77
CA HIS A 81 11.38 5.63 4.94
C HIS A 81 11.58 4.28 5.63
N SER A 82 11.20 4.18 6.90
CA SER A 82 10.94 2.87 7.50
C SER A 82 9.68 2.25 6.88
N GLY A 83 9.47 0.95 7.11
CA GLY A 83 8.12 0.39 7.11
C GLY A 83 7.17 1.19 8.01
N SER A 84 5.86 1.10 7.75
CA SER A 84 4.85 1.67 8.65
C SER A 84 5.03 1.10 10.06
N HIS A 85 4.90 1.96 11.06
CA HIS A 85 4.88 1.55 12.45
C HIS A 85 3.61 0.74 12.68
N TRP A 86 3.78 -0.57 12.89
CA TRP A 86 2.71 -1.53 13.08
C TRP A 86 3.15 -2.57 14.13
N PRO A 87 2.26 -3.06 15.01
CA PRO A 87 2.61 -4.07 16.00
C PRO A 87 3.27 -5.32 15.36
N ALA A 88 4.40 -5.77 15.91
CA ALA A 88 5.19 -6.83 15.28
C ALA A 88 4.43 -8.17 15.20
N ASP A 89 3.60 -8.45 16.19
CA ASP A 89 2.76 -9.63 16.35
C ASP A 89 1.46 -9.62 15.53
N GLU A 90 1.10 -8.47 14.94
CA GLU A 90 -0.05 -8.34 14.06
C GLU A 90 0.35 -8.40 12.57
N PRO A 91 -0.43 -9.09 11.73
CA PRO A 91 -0.24 -9.04 10.28
C PRO A 91 -0.61 -7.66 9.74
N MET A 92 0.13 -7.19 8.74
CA MET A 92 -0.39 -6.15 7.84
C MET A 92 -0.96 -6.85 6.61
N CYS A 93 -2.30 -6.87 6.49
CA CYS A 93 -2.98 -7.61 5.43
C CYS A 93 -2.64 -7.08 4.03
N MET A 94 -2.96 -7.86 3.00
CA MET A 94 -2.68 -7.51 1.61
C MET A 94 -3.30 -6.17 1.23
N HIS A 95 -2.47 -5.31 0.65
CA HIS A 95 -2.88 -4.01 0.15
C HIS A 95 -1.99 -3.56 -1.01
N HIS A 96 -2.49 -2.56 -1.73
CA HIS A 96 -1.72 -1.75 -2.65
C HIS A 96 -1.37 -0.41 -1.99
N GLU A 97 -0.09 -0.04 -1.99
CA GLU A 97 0.40 1.15 -1.28
C GLU A 97 -0.25 2.40 -1.86
N LEU A 98 -0.86 3.22 -1.00
CA LEU A 98 -1.56 4.46 -1.37
C LEU A 98 -2.58 4.27 -2.51
N SER A 99 -3.24 3.12 -2.61
CA SER A 99 -4.26 2.88 -3.66
C SER A 99 -5.48 3.80 -3.62
N TYR A 100 -5.56 4.67 -2.61
CA TYR A 100 -6.55 5.72 -2.48
C TYR A 100 -6.06 7.10 -2.95
N ALA A 101 -4.76 7.29 -3.21
CA ALA A 101 -4.21 8.58 -3.62
C ALA A 101 -4.49 8.88 -5.10
N ALA A 102 -4.53 10.16 -5.47
CA ALA A 102 -4.68 10.58 -6.87
C ALA A 102 -3.43 10.29 -7.73
N THR A 103 -2.25 10.39 -7.10
CA THR A 103 -0.96 9.95 -7.64
C THR A 103 -0.44 8.86 -6.72
N VAL A 104 -0.22 7.68 -7.28
CA VAL A 104 0.19 6.47 -6.54
C VAL A 104 1.65 6.13 -6.87
N PRO A 105 2.38 5.43 -5.98
CA PRO A 105 3.66 4.86 -6.37
C PRO A 105 3.42 3.74 -7.38
N GLY A 106 4.12 3.77 -8.51
CA GLY A 106 4.12 2.68 -9.49
C GLY A 106 5.03 1.53 -9.05
N THR A 107 6.14 1.86 -8.37
CA THR A 107 7.12 0.89 -7.87
C THR A 107 7.34 1.09 -6.37
N LEU A 108 7.42 -0.02 -5.64
CA LEU A 108 7.93 -0.05 -4.27
C LEU A 108 9.28 -0.76 -4.26
N LEU A 109 10.20 -0.22 -3.46
CA LEU A 109 11.46 -0.87 -3.16
C LEU A 109 11.57 -1.07 -1.65
N PHE A 110 11.73 -2.31 -1.22
CA PHE A 110 11.98 -2.69 0.17
C PHE A 110 13.42 -3.18 0.33
N GLY A 111 14.22 -2.53 1.16
CA GLY A 111 15.60 -2.93 1.47
C GLY A 111 15.73 -3.52 2.86
N CYS A 112 16.26 -4.74 2.98
CA CYS A 112 16.40 -5.43 4.26
C CYS A 112 17.69 -5.05 4.98
N LEU A 113 17.60 -4.11 5.91
CA LEU A 113 18.73 -3.66 6.74
C LEU A 113 19.02 -4.65 7.87
N THR A 114 17.96 -5.19 8.48
CA THR A 114 18.03 -6.27 9.48
C THR A 114 16.93 -7.28 9.19
N ALA A 115 17.32 -8.53 8.93
CA ALA A 115 16.39 -9.63 8.69
C ALA A 115 15.70 -10.05 10.01
N PRO A 116 14.41 -10.44 9.96
CA PRO A 116 13.67 -10.93 11.12
C PRO A 116 14.29 -12.21 11.70
N GLY A 117 14.18 -12.40 13.01
CA GLY A 117 14.62 -13.62 13.68
C GLY A 117 13.74 -14.83 13.32
N SER A 118 12.43 -14.61 13.15
CA SER A 118 11.46 -15.60 12.69
C SER A 118 10.34 -14.93 11.89
N ALA A 119 9.77 -15.63 10.90
CA ALA A 119 8.69 -15.14 10.03
C ALA A 119 8.98 -13.76 9.39
N GLY A 120 8.05 -12.80 9.45
CA GLY A 120 8.30 -11.41 9.06
C GLY A 120 8.56 -11.14 7.59
N ARG A 121 8.20 -12.08 6.70
CA ARG A 121 8.36 -11.86 5.27
C ARG A 121 7.49 -10.69 4.83
N THR A 122 7.99 -9.97 3.83
CA THR A 122 7.11 -9.16 2.99
C THR A 122 6.57 -10.11 1.93
N THR A 123 5.29 -10.44 2.02
CA THR A 123 4.63 -11.33 1.07
C THR A 123 3.92 -10.51 0.00
N VAL A 124 3.66 -11.14 -1.14
CA VAL A 124 3.06 -10.50 -2.32
C VAL A 124 2.01 -11.40 -2.96
N ALA A 125 1.05 -10.79 -3.65
CA ALA A 125 0.03 -11.50 -4.44
C ALA A 125 -0.25 -10.77 -5.75
N ASP A 126 -0.30 -11.52 -6.86
CA ASP A 126 -0.63 -10.98 -8.18
C ASP A 126 -2.12 -10.62 -8.26
N SER A 127 -2.40 -9.33 -8.40
CA SER A 127 -3.74 -8.76 -8.32
C SER A 127 -4.62 -9.09 -9.53
N GLN A 128 -4.03 -9.52 -10.64
CA GLN A 128 -4.77 -10.02 -11.80
C GLN A 128 -5.28 -11.43 -11.53
N ARG A 129 -4.45 -12.27 -10.86
CA ARG A 129 -4.88 -13.60 -10.41
C ARG A 129 -5.92 -13.53 -9.31
N VAL A 130 -5.76 -12.58 -8.39
CA VAL A 130 -6.76 -12.30 -7.34
C VAL A 130 -8.08 -11.88 -8.00
N LEU A 131 -8.07 -10.90 -8.91
CA LEU A 131 -9.27 -10.48 -9.63
C LEU A 131 -9.99 -11.64 -10.33
N ALA A 132 -9.25 -12.45 -11.09
CA ALA A 132 -9.80 -13.60 -11.80
C ALA A 132 -10.38 -14.70 -10.88
N ALA A 133 -9.99 -14.71 -9.61
CA ALA A 133 -10.37 -15.71 -8.63
C ALA A 133 -11.49 -15.27 -7.68
N LEU A 134 -11.71 -13.96 -7.55
CA LEU A 134 -12.78 -13.42 -6.71
C LEU A 134 -14.15 -13.81 -7.28
N PRO A 135 -15.15 -14.09 -6.41
CA PRO A 135 -16.51 -14.32 -6.87
C PRO A 135 -17.03 -13.12 -7.67
N PRO A 136 -17.64 -13.31 -8.86
CA PRO A 136 -18.13 -12.19 -9.67
C PRO A 136 -19.11 -11.28 -8.93
N ASP A 137 -20.00 -11.85 -8.11
CA ASP A 137 -20.96 -11.08 -7.32
C ASP A 137 -20.32 -10.22 -6.22
N LEU A 138 -19.14 -10.63 -5.72
CA LEU A 138 -18.34 -9.84 -4.79
C LEU A 138 -17.70 -8.65 -5.53
N VAL A 139 -17.20 -8.87 -6.75
CA VAL A 139 -16.47 -7.89 -7.54
C VAL A 139 -17.41 -6.84 -8.16
N ALA A 140 -18.59 -7.26 -8.62
CA ALA A 140 -19.49 -6.44 -9.44
C ALA A 140 -19.85 -5.06 -8.84
N PRO A 141 -20.15 -4.89 -7.54
CA PRO A 141 -20.42 -3.57 -6.96
C PRO A 141 -19.21 -2.64 -7.07
N PHE A 142 -18.00 -3.16 -6.87
CA PHE A 142 -16.77 -2.38 -6.87
C PHE A 142 -16.27 -2.07 -8.29
N GLU A 143 -16.51 -2.93 -9.25
CA GLU A 143 -16.29 -2.62 -10.67
C GLU A 143 -17.26 -1.53 -11.17
N ARG A 144 -18.53 -1.62 -10.76
CA ARG A 144 -19.57 -0.70 -11.21
C ARG A 144 -19.44 0.69 -10.57
N HIS A 145 -19.15 0.73 -9.27
CA HIS A 145 -19.22 1.97 -8.49
C HIS A 145 -17.87 2.45 -7.98
N GLY A 146 -16.83 1.63 -8.08
CA GLY A 146 -15.60 1.85 -7.33
C GLY A 146 -15.77 1.50 -5.85
N TRP A 147 -14.87 2.01 -5.03
CA TRP A 147 -14.91 1.93 -3.58
C TRP A 147 -14.80 3.31 -2.95
N LEU A 148 -15.38 3.45 -1.78
CA LEU A 148 -15.41 4.67 -1.00
C LEU A 148 -14.53 4.49 0.23
N LEU A 149 -13.65 5.45 0.49
CA LEU A 149 -12.88 5.56 1.72
C LEU A 149 -13.33 6.79 2.49
N ARG A 150 -13.70 6.59 3.76
CA ARG A 150 -13.92 7.64 4.74
C ARG A 150 -12.77 7.60 5.75
N ARG A 151 -12.28 8.76 6.17
CA ARG A 151 -11.27 8.88 7.24
C ARG A 151 -11.62 10.03 8.17
N MET A 152 -11.52 9.78 9.47
CA MET A 152 -11.55 10.79 10.51
C MET A 152 -10.14 10.96 11.08
N TYR A 153 -9.62 12.17 11.06
CA TYR A 153 -8.31 12.49 11.64
C TYR A 153 -8.52 13.10 13.03
N HIS A 154 -8.40 12.24 14.05
CA HIS A 154 -8.44 12.58 15.47
C HIS A 154 -7.17 12.09 16.19
N ASP A 155 -7.24 11.88 17.49
CA ASP A 155 -6.12 11.45 18.35
C ASP A 155 -5.73 9.97 18.16
N VAL A 156 -6.66 9.13 17.71
CA VAL A 156 -6.38 7.74 17.32
C VAL A 156 -6.03 7.65 15.83
N GLY A 157 -4.95 6.93 15.51
CA GLY A 157 -4.43 6.81 14.14
C GLY A 157 -3.38 7.87 13.81
N LEU A 158 -3.24 8.20 12.54
CA LEU A 158 -2.30 9.23 12.08
C LEU A 158 -2.97 10.61 12.10
N ALA A 159 -2.30 11.61 12.69
CA ALA A 159 -2.78 12.98 12.67
C ALA A 159 -2.80 13.53 11.23
N TRP A 160 -3.76 14.42 10.90
CA TRP A 160 -3.85 15.00 9.56
C TRP A 160 -2.56 15.74 9.17
N ALA A 161 -1.90 16.40 10.13
CA ALA A 161 -0.70 17.17 9.84
C ALA A 161 0.45 16.28 9.37
N ASP A 162 0.55 15.08 9.94
CA ASP A 162 1.53 14.07 9.52
C ASP A 162 1.10 13.40 8.21
N ALA A 163 -0.19 13.06 8.07
CA ALA A 163 -0.73 12.45 6.86
C ALA A 163 -0.50 13.32 5.62
N PHE A 164 -0.78 14.62 5.71
CA PHE A 164 -0.62 15.58 4.62
C PHE A 164 0.75 16.26 4.60
N ARG A 165 1.58 16.03 5.62
CA ARG A 165 2.93 16.61 5.79
C ARG A 165 2.91 18.14 5.77
N THR A 166 1.98 18.74 6.50
CA THR A 166 1.80 20.18 6.62
C THR A 166 1.00 20.51 7.86
N THR A 167 1.22 21.68 8.45
CA THR A 167 0.38 22.22 9.54
C THR A 167 -0.58 23.31 9.04
N GLU A 168 -0.63 23.55 7.73
CA GLU A 168 -1.47 24.59 7.12
C GLU A 168 -2.75 23.99 6.53
N ARG A 169 -3.92 24.41 7.06
CA ARG A 169 -5.23 23.92 6.56
C ARG A 169 -5.45 24.23 5.08
N SER A 170 -5.07 25.43 4.64
CA SER A 170 -5.17 25.82 3.22
C SER A 170 -4.37 24.92 2.28
N ALA A 171 -3.25 24.35 2.74
CA ALA A 171 -2.48 23.40 1.94
C ALA A 171 -3.19 22.05 1.82
N VAL A 172 -3.90 21.62 2.88
CA VAL A 172 -4.76 20.43 2.85
C VAL A 172 -5.98 20.69 1.95
N ASP A 173 -6.63 21.85 2.04
CA ASP A 173 -7.77 22.21 1.20
C ASP A 173 -7.40 22.15 -0.29
N ALA A 174 -6.25 22.73 -0.65
CA ALA A 174 -5.72 22.71 -2.01
C ALA A 174 -5.36 21.29 -2.48
N TYR A 175 -4.78 20.48 -1.59
CA TYR A 175 -4.48 19.07 -1.88
C TYR A 175 -5.76 18.28 -2.16
N CYS A 176 -6.75 18.37 -1.27
CA CYS A 176 -8.02 17.68 -1.39
C CYS A 176 -8.76 18.07 -2.67
N ALA A 177 -8.79 19.36 -3.02
CA ALA A 177 -9.37 19.83 -4.28
C ALA A 177 -8.67 19.22 -5.51
N ALA A 178 -7.34 19.17 -5.52
CA ALA A 178 -6.57 18.58 -6.62
C ALA A 178 -6.71 17.05 -6.71
N ALA A 179 -6.86 16.37 -5.58
CA ALA A 179 -6.94 14.91 -5.50
C ALA A 179 -8.39 14.35 -5.57
N GLY A 180 -9.39 15.21 -5.73
CA GLY A 180 -10.80 14.79 -5.76
C GLY A 180 -11.26 14.19 -4.43
N ILE A 181 -10.94 14.89 -3.33
CA ILE A 181 -11.26 14.50 -1.96
C ILE A 181 -12.26 15.52 -1.39
N GLU A 182 -13.43 15.03 -0.99
CA GLU A 182 -14.34 15.82 -0.17
C GLU A 182 -13.80 15.88 1.25
N HIS A 183 -13.82 17.05 1.87
CA HIS A 183 -13.31 17.21 3.23
C HIS A 183 -14.11 18.24 4.02
N ALA A 184 -14.13 18.08 5.33
CA ALA A 184 -14.70 19.03 6.27
C ALA A 184 -13.80 19.21 7.50
N TRP A 185 -13.58 20.47 7.86
CA TRP A 185 -12.98 20.83 9.14
C TRP A 185 -14.06 20.90 10.22
N LEU A 186 -13.92 20.10 11.26
CA LEU A 186 -14.85 20.08 12.38
C LEU A 186 -14.55 21.22 13.37
N PRO A 187 -15.53 21.63 14.22
CA PRO A 187 -15.37 22.76 15.15
C PRO A 187 -14.21 22.61 16.14
N ASP A 188 -13.84 21.38 16.49
CA ASP A 188 -12.72 21.04 17.38
C ASP A 188 -11.37 20.92 16.65
N GLY A 189 -11.34 21.20 15.35
CA GLY A 189 -10.14 21.19 14.52
C GLY A 189 -9.74 19.83 13.96
N ARG A 190 -10.57 18.80 14.15
CA ARG A 190 -10.46 17.53 13.41
C ARG A 190 -10.77 17.73 11.93
N LEU A 191 -10.29 16.78 11.12
CA LEU A 191 -10.53 16.72 9.69
C LEU A 191 -11.29 15.44 9.39
N ALA A 192 -12.35 15.54 8.59
CA ALA A 192 -13.02 14.39 7.99
C ALA A 192 -12.79 14.44 6.47
N THR A 193 -12.52 13.29 5.86
CA THR A 193 -12.32 13.17 4.41
C THR A 193 -13.09 11.99 3.84
N ARG A 194 -13.57 12.17 2.62
CA ARG A 194 -14.27 11.16 1.85
C ARG A 194 -13.78 11.17 0.41
N GLN A 195 -13.40 9.99 -0.11
CA GLN A 195 -12.91 9.87 -1.47
C GLN A 195 -13.32 8.56 -2.13
N ARG A 196 -13.64 8.64 -3.44
CA ARG A 196 -14.05 7.49 -4.25
C ARG A 196 -12.99 7.16 -5.29
N ARG A 197 -12.71 5.87 -5.44
CA ARG A 197 -11.70 5.34 -6.36
C ARG A 197 -12.21 4.13 -7.12
N THR A 198 -11.67 3.86 -8.30
CA THR A 198 -11.89 2.56 -8.93
C THR A 198 -11.26 1.45 -8.10
N ALA A 199 -11.90 0.29 -8.03
CA ALA A 199 -11.34 -0.89 -7.34
C ALA A 199 -10.53 -1.79 -8.28
N VAL A 200 -10.79 -1.67 -9.59
CA VAL A 200 -10.06 -2.32 -10.67
C VAL A 200 -9.46 -1.22 -11.54
N VAL A 201 -8.15 -1.31 -11.77
CA VAL A 201 -7.41 -0.39 -12.65
C VAL A 201 -6.78 -1.16 -13.79
N ARG A 202 -6.56 -0.51 -14.94
CA ARG A 202 -5.76 -1.10 -16.01
C ARG A 202 -4.30 -0.78 -15.76
N HIS A 203 -3.47 -1.81 -15.78
CA HIS A 203 -2.02 -1.65 -15.66
C HIS A 203 -1.50 -0.78 -16.83
N PRO A 204 -0.73 0.29 -16.58
CA PRO A 204 -0.38 1.28 -17.59
C PRO A 204 0.47 0.72 -18.75
N ALA A 205 1.31 -0.29 -18.47
CA ALA A 205 2.18 -0.86 -19.51
C ALA A 205 1.54 -2.03 -20.28
N THR A 206 0.60 -2.75 -19.69
CA THR A 206 0.05 -3.99 -20.27
C THR A 206 -1.44 -3.90 -20.61
N GLY A 207 -2.17 -2.94 -20.03
CA GLY A 207 -3.62 -2.77 -20.20
C GLY A 207 -4.48 -3.78 -19.43
N GLU A 208 -3.86 -4.77 -18.78
CA GLU A 208 -4.53 -5.83 -18.04
C GLU A 208 -5.20 -5.29 -16.76
N PRO A 209 -6.38 -5.81 -16.37
CA PRO A 209 -7.09 -5.35 -15.18
C PRO A 209 -6.48 -5.91 -13.89
N CYS A 210 -6.24 -5.04 -12.91
CA CYS A 210 -5.68 -5.37 -11.60
C CYS A 210 -6.65 -4.99 -10.48
N TRP A 211 -6.85 -5.88 -9.49
CA TRP A 211 -7.60 -5.60 -8.25
C TRP A 211 -6.83 -4.64 -7.33
N PHE A 212 -6.75 -3.37 -7.71
CA PHE A 212 -5.95 -2.33 -7.06
C PHE A 212 -6.79 -1.49 -6.10
N ASN A 213 -6.74 -1.81 -4.81
CA ASN A 213 -7.48 -1.11 -3.76
C ASN A 213 -7.00 -1.51 -2.35
N GLN A 214 -7.63 -0.89 -1.35
CA GLN A 214 -7.48 -1.21 0.06
C GLN A 214 -8.84 -1.45 0.75
N ILE A 215 -9.82 -1.98 0.00
CA ILE A 215 -11.20 -2.19 0.47
C ILE A 215 -11.22 -3.02 1.76
N ALA A 216 -10.57 -4.18 1.76
CA ALA A 216 -10.55 -5.07 2.92
C ALA A 216 -9.65 -4.53 4.04
N PHE A 217 -8.46 -4.00 3.70
CA PHE A 217 -7.46 -3.57 4.67
C PHE A 217 -7.90 -2.33 5.49
N LEU A 218 -8.47 -1.32 4.83
CA LEU A 218 -8.93 -0.08 5.45
C LEU A 218 -10.42 -0.10 5.82
N ASN A 219 -10.97 -1.27 6.13
CA ASN A 219 -12.35 -1.39 6.59
C ASN A 219 -12.43 -1.38 8.12
N GLY A 220 -13.45 -0.74 8.71
CA GLY A 220 -13.65 -0.77 10.15
C GLY A 220 -13.80 -2.19 10.74
N LEU A 221 -14.17 -3.18 9.92
CA LEU A 221 -14.25 -4.59 10.32
C LEU A 221 -12.89 -5.25 10.60
N THR A 222 -11.78 -4.66 10.18
CA THR A 222 -10.43 -5.18 10.50
C THR A 222 -9.89 -4.68 11.84
N MET A 223 -10.56 -3.71 12.46
CA MET A 223 -10.26 -3.28 13.83
C MET A 223 -10.75 -4.31 14.83
N ASP A 224 -10.05 -4.44 15.97
CA ASP A 224 -10.53 -5.20 17.10
C ASP A 224 -11.98 -4.75 17.47
N PRO A 225 -12.93 -5.67 17.67
CA PRO A 225 -14.33 -5.31 17.91
C PRO A 225 -14.55 -4.40 19.11
N ALA A 226 -13.75 -4.53 20.18
CA ALA A 226 -13.85 -3.66 21.35
C ALA A 226 -13.30 -2.27 21.05
N VAL A 227 -12.17 -2.18 20.31
CA VAL A 227 -11.63 -0.89 19.84
C VAL A 227 -12.62 -0.19 18.92
N ARG A 228 -13.19 -0.90 17.94
CA ARG A 228 -14.20 -0.35 17.04
C ARG A 228 -15.42 0.16 17.80
N GLY A 229 -15.96 -0.66 18.72
CA GLY A 229 -17.10 -0.28 19.54
C GLY A 229 -16.84 1.00 20.34
N TYR A 230 -15.68 1.07 21.01
CA TYR A 230 -15.26 2.27 21.74
C TYR A 230 -15.17 3.51 20.84
N LEU A 231 -14.53 3.41 19.68
CA LEU A 231 -14.40 4.53 18.75
C LEU A 231 -15.76 4.98 18.19
N THR A 232 -16.66 4.04 17.90
CA THR A 232 -18.02 4.36 17.47
C THR A 232 -18.82 5.04 18.58
N ASP A 233 -18.67 4.64 19.83
CA ASP A 233 -19.36 5.28 20.97
C ASP A 233 -18.85 6.71 21.22
N VAL A 234 -17.53 6.94 21.06
CA VAL A 234 -16.90 8.24 21.33
C VAL A 234 -17.06 9.21 20.16
N TYR A 235 -16.88 8.73 18.92
CA TYR A 235 -16.82 9.58 17.73
C TYR A 235 -18.02 9.44 16.80
N GLY A 236 -18.95 8.53 17.10
CA GLY A 236 -20.10 8.23 16.26
C GLY A 236 -19.80 7.20 15.16
N PRO A 237 -20.83 6.79 14.40
CA PRO A 237 -20.72 5.74 13.37
C PRO A 237 -19.76 6.10 12.23
N ASP A 238 -19.62 7.38 11.90
CA ASP A 238 -18.71 7.89 10.87
C ASP A 238 -17.35 8.37 11.44
N GLY A 239 -17.15 8.15 12.74
CA GLY A 239 -15.99 8.66 13.48
C GLY A 239 -14.76 7.76 13.45
N LEU A 240 -14.78 6.65 12.70
CA LEU A 240 -13.65 5.73 12.63
C LEU A 240 -12.44 6.37 11.89
N PRO A 241 -11.19 6.08 12.30
CA PRO A 241 -10.00 6.57 11.62
C PRO A 241 -9.98 6.24 10.13
N PHE A 242 -10.60 5.12 9.76
CA PHE A 242 -10.85 4.69 8.40
C PHE A 242 -12.06 3.76 8.35
N ASP A 243 -12.81 3.83 7.25
CA ASP A 243 -13.79 2.82 6.90
C ASP A 243 -14.05 2.80 5.38
N THR A 244 -14.42 1.63 4.86
CA THR A 244 -14.67 1.44 3.43
C THR A 244 -16.09 1.00 3.12
N ALA A 245 -16.58 1.40 1.95
CA ALA A 245 -17.85 0.97 1.39
C ALA A 245 -17.68 0.73 -0.13
N ALA A 246 -18.67 0.11 -0.77
CA ALA A 246 -18.80 0.22 -2.23
C ALA A 246 -18.99 1.69 -2.61
N GLY A 247 -18.64 2.06 -3.84
CA GLY A 247 -18.62 3.46 -4.27
C GLY A 247 -20.00 4.14 -4.39
N ASP A 248 -21.08 3.39 -4.21
CA ASP A 248 -22.45 3.91 -4.05
C ASP A 248 -22.85 4.14 -2.58
N GLY A 249 -21.96 3.82 -1.64
CA GLY A 249 -22.18 3.92 -0.20
C GLY A 249 -22.63 2.62 0.47
N THR A 250 -22.88 1.54 -0.29
CA THR A 250 -23.28 0.25 0.28
C THR A 250 -22.18 -0.27 1.23
N PRO A 251 -22.51 -0.59 2.50
CA PRO A 251 -21.52 -1.06 3.46
C PRO A 251 -20.82 -2.34 3.01
N VAL A 252 -19.50 -2.40 3.25
CA VAL A 252 -18.74 -3.64 3.14
C VAL A 252 -19.12 -4.56 4.30
N THR A 253 -19.37 -5.84 4.01
CA THR A 253 -19.74 -6.84 5.02
C THR A 253 -18.53 -7.67 5.45
N ALA A 254 -18.64 -8.37 6.59
CA ALA A 254 -17.60 -9.31 7.01
C ALA A 254 -17.33 -10.40 5.95
N ALA A 255 -18.40 -10.93 5.33
CA ALA A 255 -18.27 -11.89 4.25
C ALA A 255 -17.51 -11.34 3.03
N THR A 256 -17.63 -10.04 2.75
CA THR A 256 -16.86 -9.36 1.69
C THR A 256 -15.37 -9.29 2.06
N VAL A 257 -15.05 -8.86 3.29
CA VAL A 257 -13.66 -8.79 3.79
C VAL A 257 -13.02 -10.18 3.80
N ASP A 258 -13.70 -11.16 4.38
CA ASP A 258 -13.23 -12.54 4.48
C ASP A 258 -13.05 -13.18 3.09
N GLY A 259 -13.99 -12.90 2.17
CA GLY A 259 -13.91 -13.39 0.78
C GLY A 259 -12.70 -12.82 0.03
N ILE A 260 -12.39 -11.53 0.21
CA ILE A 260 -11.20 -10.90 -0.37
C ILE A 260 -9.92 -11.51 0.22
N ASN A 261 -9.83 -11.57 1.55
CA ASN A 261 -8.65 -12.10 2.25
C ASN A 261 -8.39 -13.58 1.92
N ALA A 262 -9.44 -14.40 1.88
CA ALA A 262 -9.31 -15.81 1.53
C ALA A 262 -8.77 -16.03 0.10
N VAL A 263 -9.08 -15.13 -0.84
CA VAL A 263 -8.49 -15.19 -2.19
C VAL A 263 -7.03 -14.73 -2.15
N TYR A 264 -6.71 -13.65 -1.44
CA TYR A 264 -5.32 -13.23 -1.25
C TYR A 264 -4.45 -14.35 -0.66
N ASP A 265 -4.89 -15.01 0.41
CA ASP A 265 -4.15 -16.08 1.08
C ASP A 265 -3.78 -17.21 0.11
N ARG A 266 -4.64 -17.54 -0.85
CA ARG A 266 -4.41 -18.58 -1.85
C ARG A 266 -3.32 -18.23 -2.87
N PHE A 267 -3.09 -16.95 -3.13
CA PHE A 267 -2.09 -16.47 -4.11
C PHE A 267 -0.88 -15.82 -3.46
N THR A 268 -0.84 -15.77 -2.13
CA THR A 268 0.25 -15.18 -1.37
C THR A 268 1.52 -16.01 -1.52
N VAL A 269 2.60 -15.34 -1.88
CA VAL A 269 3.95 -15.90 -1.91
C VAL A 269 4.93 -14.93 -1.25
N GLY A 270 6.07 -15.44 -0.80
CA GLY A 270 7.11 -14.60 -0.23
C GLY A 270 8.35 -15.40 0.11
N GLU A 271 9.49 -14.72 0.10
CA GLU A 271 10.77 -15.30 0.41
C GLU A 271 11.24 -14.85 1.80
N PRO A 272 11.88 -15.73 2.59
CA PRO A 272 12.57 -15.31 3.79
C PRO A 272 13.59 -14.22 3.47
N TRP A 273 13.52 -13.13 4.23
CA TRP A 273 14.48 -12.04 4.12
C TRP A 273 15.89 -12.50 4.51
N GLN A 274 16.88 -12.05 3.76
CA GLN A 274 18.28 -12.04 4.16
C GLN A 274 18.75 -10.59 4.23
N GLN A 275 19.62 -10.29 5.19
CA GLN A 275 20.19 -8.96 5.30
C GLN A 275 20.90 -8.58 3.99
N GLY A 276 20.59 -7.39 3.48
CA GLY A 276 21.13 -6.88 2.22
C GLY A 276 20.33 -7.22 0.97
N ASP A 277 19.23 -7.95 1.10
CA ASP A 277 18.28 -8.11 -0.02
C ASP A 277 17.51 -6.83 -0.32
N VAL A 278 17.05 -6.74 -1.57
CA VAL A 278 16.07 -5.73 -2.00
C VAL A 278 14.93 -6.40 -2.74
N LEU A 279 13.68 -6.13 -2.34
CA LEU A 279 12.48 -6.54 -3.04
C LEU A 279 11.94 -5.37 -3.84
N LEU A 280 11.76 -5.56 -5.15
CA LEU A 280 11.00 -4.66 -6.01
C LEU A 280 9.57 -5.18 -6.17
N VAL A 281 8.60 -4.29 -6.08
CA VAL A 281 7.18 -4.59 -6.29
C VAL A 281 6.59 -3.59 -7.26
N ASP A 282 5.94 -4.08 -8.30
CA ASP A 282 5.04 -3.30 -9.15
C ASP A 282 3.76 -3.11 -8.36
N ASN A 283 3.59 -1.92 -7.81
CA ASN A 283 2.49 -1.63 -6.89
C ASN A 283 1.14 -1.67 -7.58
N ILE A 284 1.05 -1.61 -8.91
CA ILE A 284 -0.23 -1.67 -9.62
C ILE A 284 -0.64 -3.12 -9.84
N ARG A 285 0.31 -3.97 -10.20
CA ARG A 285 0.06 -5.39 -10.48
C ARG A 285 0.05 -6.26 -9.22
N THR A 286 0.71 -5.84 -8.15
CA THR A 286 1.02 -6.72 -7.03
C THR A 286 0.68 -6.06 -5.71
N ALA A 287 -0.21 -6.70 -4.94
CA ALA A 287 -0.45 -6.34 -3.55
C ALA A 287 0.67 -6.91 -2.67
N HIS A 288 0.94 -6.27 -1.53
CA HIS A 288 1.90 -6.75 -0.54
C HIS A 288 1.31 -6.75 0.87
N ALA A 289 1.92 -7.57 1.73
CA ALA A 289 1.57 -7.74 3.13
C ALA A 289 2.84 -7.91 3.97
N ARG A 290 2.68 -7.83 5.29
CA ARG A 290 3.73 -8.17 6.25
C ARG A 290 3.23 -9.27 7.17
N GLU A 291 3.98 -10.37 7.23
CA GLU A 291 3.75 -11.40 8.23
C GLU A 291 4.10 -10.90 9.64
N PRO A 292 3.42 -11.41 10.68
CA PRO A 292 3.88 -11.27 12.06
C PRO A 292 5.33 -11.74 12.20
N TYR A 293 6.06 -11.18 13.16
CA TYR A 293 7.45 -11.57 13.42
C TYR A 293 7.85 -11.37 14.88
N GLU A 294 8.91 -12.07 15.26
CA GLU A 294 9.58 -11.87 16.54
C GLU A 294 11.02 -11.37 16.33
N GLY A 295 11.50 -10.61 17.31
CA GLY A 295 12.85 -10.09 17.31
C GLY A 295 13.05 -8.87 16.40
N PRO A 296 14.32 -8.49 16.13
CA PRO A 296 14.62 -7.31 15.34
C PRO A 296 14.23 -7.52 13.88
N ARG A 297 13.66 -6.49 13.25
CA ARG A 297 13.38 -6.45 11.82
C ARG A 297 13.43 -5.00 11.38
N ASP A 298 14.27 -4.71 10.40
CA ASP A 298 14.42 -3.36 9.86
C ASP A 298 14.43 -3.40 8.33
N ILE A 299 13.34 -2.89 7.75
CA ILE A 299 13.11 -2.82 6.32
C ILE A 299 12.89 -1.35 5.95
N ALA A 300 13.81 -0.81 5.15
CA ALA A 300 13.67 0.50 4.56
C ALA A 300 12.83 0.43 3.28
N VAL A 301 12.13 1.52 2.97
CA VAL A 301 11.16 1.59 1.87
C VAL A 301 11.42 2.85 1.05
N VAL A 302 11.39 2.72 -0.27
CA VAL A 302 11.28 3.83 -1.22
C VAL A 302 9.97 3.67 -1.99
N LEU A 303 9.16 4.71 -1.97
CA LEU A 303 8.00 4.86 -2.85
C LEU A 303 8.50 5.49 -4.15
N GLY A 304 8.23 4.90 -5.29
CA GLY A 304 8.82 5.33 -6.55
C GLY A 304 7.90 5.27 -7.75
N ASP A 305 8.38 5.86 -8.83
CA ASP A 305 7.75 5.99 -10.14
C ASP A 305 6.30 6.52 -9.99
N PRO A 306 6.11 7.77 -9.52
CA PRO A 306 4.79 8.33 -9.24
C PRO A 306 3.94 8.36 -10.51
N ILE A 307 2.72 7.83 -10.43
CA ILE A 307 1.82 7.70 -11.59
C ILE A 307 0.39 8.10 -11.26
N GLN A 308 -0.25 8.79 -12.21
CA GLN A 308 -1.70 9.00 -12.22
C GLN A 308 -2.36 7.97 -13.12
N LEU A 309 -3.25 7.16 -12.56
CA LEU A 309 -3.96 6.12 -13.29
C LEU A 309 -5.22 6.71 -13.95
N PRO A 310 -5.39 6.61 -15.29
CA PRO A 310 -6.56 7.16 -15.97
C PRO A 310 -7.88 6.61 -15.41
N GLY A 311 -8.78 7.51 -15.03
CA GLY A 311 -10.11 7.16 -14.50
C GLY A 311 -10.12 6.61 -13.07
N HIS A 312 -8.98 6.60 -12.37
CA HIS A 312 -8.92 6.07 -11.00
C HIS A 312 -9.62 6.97 -9.97
N VAL A 313 -9.45 8.29 -10.08
CA VAL A 313 -10.16 9.27 -9.24
C VAL A 313 -11.59 9.42 -9.77
N LEU A 314 -12.57 9.03 -8.95
CA LEU A 314 -13.99 9.13 -9.28
C LEU A 314 -14.63 10.30 -8.52
N PRO A 315 -15.59 11.02 -9.11
CA PRO A 315 -16.36 12.03 -8.40
C PRO A 315 -17.02 11.39 -7.18
N VAL A 316 -17.02 12.06 -6.04
CA VAL A 316 -17.79 11.60 -4.89
C VAL A 316 -19.24 12.06 -5.11
N GLY A 317 -20.21 11.13 -5.06
CA GLY A 317 -21.61 11.45 -5.40
C GLY A 317 -22.35 12.17 -4.26
N ASP A 318 -23.46 12.84 -4.59
CA ASP A 318 -24.25 13.76 -3.74
C ASP A 318 -24.92 13.17 -2.47
N GLY A 319 -24.54 11.95 -2.04
CA GLY A 319 -25.10 11.26 -0.89
C GLY A 319 -24.04 10.92 0.15
N GLY A 320 -23.89 11.79 1.16
CA GLY A 320 -23.05 11.57 2.34
C GLY A 320 -22.34 12.84 2.78
N HIS A 321 -22.43 13.19 4.07
CA HIS A 321 -21.53 14.19 4.63
C HIS A 321 -20.11 13.58 4.72
N PRO A 322 -19.05 14.33 4.38
CA PRO A 322 -17.68 13.93 4.65
C PRO A 322 -17.43 13.77 6.14
#